data_AF-A0A954KVG0-F1
#
_entry.id   AF-A0A954KVG0-F1
#
_cell.length_a   1.000
_cell.length_b   1.000
_cell.length_c   1.000
_cell.angle_alpha   90.00
_cell.angle_beta   90.00
_cell.angle_gamma   90.00
#
_symmetry.space_group_name_H-M   'P 1'
#
loop_
_entity.id
_entity.type
_entity.pdbx_description
1 polymer ?
#
loop_
_entity_poly.entity_id
_entity_poly.type
_entity_poly.pdbx_seq_one_letter_code
_entity_poly.pdbx_strand_id
1 'polypeptide(L)'
;MLRKSQVLTVILFLISGTVWGADQQIDKFLTQFCVDCHSADSAPAGLDFTKISQDLKQPDVLRQWVKLHDQIDAHHMPPEEADQPSQAERDSFLDSLDQTLVAAEQQLAQTQPRLRRLTRTEYENTIRDLFDMPGIALSGNLPADGEAHGFDKVPEALDISHVNIAKYLEAADHVLDYAIATRPEPPAISTRRISLVNRGGFVAHIVMNGDGVLLKNGQPDPDFPPAGEQNHLDQGAHERWGSFDNGASVGLFRHEDESVSPYFIEHVTIYPARYRVRTSFWSFGWDQGTVLPGRGTEAARLSVVQLTGDGRGGQHPSYVLGYFNAPVGKPLEHEVVVWLNHNELIGFNTASLAPAANYYKKKRAMEFTGPGIVVDWLDIEGPLYDEWPPASHKLLFGNMPLVEFKQEEHPGVTPPDHMRPRQLGAGMNRPDPEPGIWTVHSEDPLAD
;
A
#
# COMPACT_ATOMS: atom_id res chain seq x y z
N MET A 1 -61.22 -12.29 -23.88
CA MET A 1 -61.26 -13.09 -25.12
C MET A 1 -60.02 -13.97 -25.15
N LEU A 2 -60.20 -15.27 -24.97
CA LEU A 2 -59.16 -16.29 -24.99
C LEU A 2 -58.64 -16.50 -26.42
N ARG A 3 -57.33 -16.68 -26.59
CA ARG A 3 -56.79 -17.51 -27.68
C ARG A 3 -55.87 -18.58 -27.11
N LYS A 4 -56.34 -19.82 -27.26
CA LYS A 4 -55.66 -21.10 -27.07
C LYS A 4 -54.61 -21.31 -28.17
N SER A 5 -53.47 -21.91 -27.83
CA SER A 5 -52.69 -22.80 -28.71
C SER A 5 -51.71 -23.60 -27.84
N GLN A 6 -52.07 -24.84 -27.45
CA GLN A 6 -51.46 -26.10 -27.94
C GLN A 6 -49.93 -26.12 -27.74
N VAL A 7 -49.44 -26.65 -26.61
CA VAL A 7 -49.07 -28.08 -26.41
C VAL A 7 -48.23 -28.64 -27.57
N LEU A 8 -46.90 -28.60 -27.40
CA LEU A 8 -46.01 -29.57 -28.01
C LEU A 8 -44.90 -29.89 -26.99
N THR A 9 -45.20 -30.85 -26.12
CA THR A 9 -44.21 -31.50 -25.26
C THR A 9 -43.36 -32.40 -26.17
N VAL A 10 -42.14 -31.98 -26.49
CA VAL A 10 -41.13 -32.88 -27.06
C VAL A 10 -40.33 -33.42 -25.89
N ILE A 11 -40.66 -34.65 -25.49
CA ILE A 11 -39.82 -35.49 -24.64
C ILE A 11 -38.63 -35.91 -25.52
N LEU A 12 -37.46 -35.32 -25.27
CA LEU A 12 -36.19 -35.86 -25.75
C LEU A 12 -35.55 -36.62 -24.59
N PHE A 13 -35.92 -37.90 -24.48
CA PHE A 13 -35.15 -38.91 -23.76
C PHE A 13 -33.98 -39.34 -24.64
N LEU A 14 -32.88 -39.81 -24.03
CA LEU A 14 -31.60 -40.27 -24.61
C LEU A 14 -30.62 -39.10 -24.74
N ILE A 15 -29.66 -38.89 -23.84
CA ILE A 15 -28.54 -39.80 -23.51
C ILE A 15 -28.36 -39.87 -21.98
N SER A 16 -28.89 -40.91 -21.35
CA SER A 16 -28.42 -41.38 -20.05
C SER A 16 -27.92 -42.80 -20.27
N GLY A 17 -26.65 -42.91 -20.64
CA GLY A 17 -26.07 -44.18 -21.01
C GLY A 17 -24.56 -44.11 -20.89
N THR A 18 -24.07 -44.05 -19.64
CA THR A 18 -22.76 -44.54 -19.15
C THR A 18 -22.53 -44.04 -17.71
N VAL A 19 -23.40 -44.39 -16.76
CA VAL A 19 -23.08 -44.22 -15.32
C VAL A 19 -23.27 -45.53 -14.54
N TRP A 20 -24.07 -46.47 -15.04
CA TRP A 20 -24.30 -47.76 -14.37
C TRP A 20 -23.20 -48.82 -14.57
N GLY A 21 -22.17 -48.55 -15.38
CA GLY A 21 -21.06 -49.48 -15.62
C GLY A 21 -19.79 -49.18 -14.81
N ALA A 22 -19.51 -47.89 -14.57
CA ALA A 22 -18.30 -47.45 -13.88
C ALA A 22 -18.29 -47.89 -12.40
N ASP A 23 -19.43 -47.72 -11.71
CA ASP A 23 -19.60 -48.11 -10.30
C ASP A 23 -19.36 -49.61 -10.09
N GLN A 24 -19.92 -50.44 -10.96
CA GLN A 24 -19.81 -51.89 -10.85
C GLN A 24 -18.40 -52.40 -11.16
N GLN A 25 -17.67 -51.71 -12.03
CA GLN A 25 -16.29 -52.05 -12.36
C GLN A 25 -15.32 -51.65 -11.24
N ILE A 26 -15.53 -50.47 -10.64
CA ILE A 26 -14.75 -49.98 -9.50
C ILE A 26 -14.93 -50.92 -8.31
N ASP A 27 -16.17 -51.25 -7.94
CA ASP A 27 -16.46 -52.13 -6.80
C ASP A 27 -15.85 -53.52 -6.98
N LYS A 28 -15.90 -54.07 -8.20
CA LYS A 28 -15.32 -55.38 -8.50
C LYS A 28 -13.80 -55.38 -8.33
N PHE A 29 -13.13 -54.33 -8.81
CA PHE A 29 -11.68 -54.19 -8.67
C PHE A 29 -11.27 -54.06 -7.20
N LEU A 30 -11.94 -53.19 -6.44
CA LEU A 30 -11.67 -53.00 -5.01
C LEU A 30 -11.88 -54.29 -4.21
N THR A 31 -12.97 -55.02 -4.50
CA THR A 31 -13.28 -56.29 -3.83
C THR A 31 -12.22 -57.35 -4.10
N GLN A 32 -11.67 -57.40 -5.32
CA GLN A 32 -10.72 -58.43 -5.72
C GLN A 32 -9.29 -58.14 -5.27
N PHE A 33 -8.86 -56.88 -5.29
CA PHE A 33 -7.45 -56.51 -5.13
C PHE A 33 -7.14 -55.67 -3.89
N CYS A 34 -8.16 -55.13 -3.20
CA CYS A 34 -7.95 -54.16 -2.13
C CYS A 34 -8.52 -54.61 -0.77
N VAL A 35 -9.72 -55.21 -0.74
CA VAL A 35 -10.43 -55.52 0.51
C VAL A 35 -9.67 -56.49 1.42
N ASP A 36 -8.92 -57.44 0.87
CA ASP A 36 -8.15 -58.42 1.66
C ASP A 36 -7.17 -57.75 2.64
N CYS A 37 -6.58 -56.61 2.24
CA CYS A 37 -5.59 -55.87 3.04
C CYS A 37 -6.13 -54.56 3.64
N HIS A 38 -7.33 -54.11 3.24
CA HIS A 38 -7.94 -52.84 3.62
C HIS A 38 -9.40 -53.05 4.05
N SER A 39 -9.57 -53.86 5.09
CA SER A 39 -10.85 -54.18 5.72
C SER A 39 -10.87 -53.76 7.20
N ALA A 40 -12.02 -53.86 7.86
CA ALA A 40 -12.15 -53.54 9.28
C ALA A 40 -11.16 -54.30 10.20
N ASP A 41 -10.72 -55.50 9.80
CA ASP A 41 -9.80 -56.34 10.57
C ASP A 41 -8.31 -56.13 10.18
N SER A 42 -8.06 -55.48 9.04
CA SER A 42 -6.76 -55.17 8.48
C SER A 42 -6.83 -53.80 7.78
N ALA A 43 -6.62 -52.70 8.52
CA ALA A 43 -6.66 -51.35 7.96
C ALA A 43 -5.33 -50.60 8.17
N PRO A 44 -4.26 -50.95 7.43
CA PRO A 44 -3.08 -50.11 7.35
C PRO A 44 -3.50 -48.67 7.01
N ALA A 45 -2.94 -47.69 7.73
CA ALA A 45 -3.28 -46.26 7.61
C ALA A 45 -4.78 -45.90 7.84
N GLY A 46 -5.58 -46.80 8.43
CA GLY A 46 -6.98 -46.53 8.77
C GLY A 46 -7.93 -46.49 7.58
N LEU A 47 -7.55 -47.08 6.44
CA LEU A 47 -8.35 -47.10 5.21
C LEU A 47 -9.11 -48.44 5.08
N ASP A 48 -10.45 -48.36 5.09
CA ASP A 48 -11.38 -49.49 4.99
C ASP A 48 -12.25 -49.31 3.74
N PHE A 49 -11.96 -50.07 2.67
CA PHE A 49 -12.72 -49.99 1.42
C PHE A 49 -14.13 -50.60 1.51
N THR A 50 -14.45 -51.30 2.59
CA THR A 50 -15.83 -51.79 2.83
C THR A 50 -16.77 -50.67 3.32
N LYS A 51 -16.21 -49.55 3.78
CA LYS A 51 -16.94 -48.40 4.31
C LYS A 51 -16.55 -47.07 3.67
N ILE A 52 -15.72 -47.10 2.64
CA ILE A 52 -15.32 -45.87 1.95
C ILE A 52 -16.56 -45.19 1.38
N SER A 53 -16.72 -43.91 1.68
CA SER A 53 -17.81 -43.12 1.10
C SER A 53 -17.59 -42.98 -0.40
N GLN A 54 -18.67 -43.13 -1.18
CA GLN A 54 -18.67 -42.82 -2.61
C GLN A 54 -19.20 -41.38 -2.88
N ASP A 55 -19.50 -40.61 -1.83
CA ASP A 55 -19.93 -39.22 -1.96
C ASP A 55 -18.72 -38.31 -2.24
N LEU A 56 -18.30 -38.26 -3.51
CA LEU A 56 -17.18 -37.44 -3.99
C LEU A 56 -17.43 -35.92 -3.87
N LYS A 57 -18.62 -35.49 -3.41
CA LYS A 57 -18.88 -34.08 -3.06
C LYS A 57 -18.20 -33.68 -1.76
N GLN A 58 -17.72 -34.63 -0.97
CA GLN A 58 -16.97 -34.36 0.26
C GLN A 58 -15.47 -34.25 -0.06
N PRO A 59 -14.79 -33.12 0.24
CA PRO A 59 -13.38 -32.92 -0.13
C PRO A 59 -12.39 -33.93 0.47
N ASP A 60 -12.67 -34.45 1.67
CA ASP A 60 -11.85 -35.49 2.29
C ASP A 60 -11.99 -36.83 1.55
N VAL A 61 -13.21 -37.18 1.16
CA VAL A 61 -13.52 -38.40 0.41
C VAL A 61 -12.87 -38.34 -0.97
N LEU A 62 -13.03 -37.22 -1.70
CA LEU A 62 -12.39 -37.04 -3.00
C LEU A 62 -10.86 -37.19 -2.91
N ARG A 63 -10.21 -36.57 -1.92
CA ARG A 63 -8.76 -36.72 -1.70
C ARG A 63 -8.34 -38.17 -1.42
N GLN A 64 -9.16 -38.96 -0.74
CA GLN A 64 -8.87 -40.37 -0.51
C GLN A 64 -8.92 -41.18 -1.82
N TRP A 65 -9.91 -40.91 -2.67
CA TRP A 65 -10.02 -41.56 -3.97
C TRP A 65 -8.94 -41.13 -4.96
N VAL A 66 -8.52 -39.85 -4.96
CA VAL A 66 -7.35 -39.38 -5.73
C VAL A 66 -6.08 -40.10 -5.27
N LYS A 67 -5.86 -40.22 -3.95
CA LYS A 67 -4.73 -41.00 -3.44
C LYS A 67 -4.77 -42.46 -3.87
N LEU A 68 -5.96 -43.08 -3.88
CA LEU A 68 -6.12 -44.45 -4.35
C LEU A 68 -5.73 -44.58 -5.82
N HIS A 69 -6.21 -43.67 -6.66
CA HIS A 69 -5.84 -43.58 -8.07
C HIS A 69 -4.30 -43.51 -8.22
N ASP A 70 -3.66 -42.56 -7.55
CA ASP A 70 -2.22 -42.31 -7.65
C ASP A 70 -1.37 -43.53 -7.20
N GLN A 71 -1.81 -44.27 -6.17
CA GLN A 71 -1.08 -45.46 -5.71
C GLN A 71 -1.16 -46.63 -6.70
N ILE A 72 -2.28 -46.78 -7.40
CA ILE A 72 -2.49 -47.82 -8.42
C ILE A 72 -1.73 -47.46 -9.70
N ASP A 73 -1.78 -46.19 -10.11
CA ASP A 73 -1.02 -45.65 -11.25
C ASP A 73 0.51 -45.77 -11.01
N ALA A 74 0.97 -45.46 -9.79
CA ALA A 74 2.37 -45.63 -9.40
C ALA A 74 2.81 -47.09 -9.20
N HIS A 75 1.92 -48.07 -9.36
CA HIS A 75 2.21 -49.50 -9.14
C HIS A 75 2.63 -49.86 -7.71
N HIS A 76 2.29 -49.03 -6.72
CA HIS A 76 2.57 -49.32 -5.32
C HIS A 76 1.50 -50.22 -4.67
N MET A 77 0.30 -50.24 -5.23
CA MET A 77 -0.82 -51.06 -4.76
C MET A 77 -1.39 -51.90 -5.92
N PRO A 78 -1.72 -53.18 -5.68
CA PRO A 78 -1.49 -53.98 -4.46
C PRO A 78 0.01 -54.27 -4.18
N PRO A 79 0.42 -54.64 -2.95
CA PRO A 79 1.81 -55.02 -2.66
C PRO A 79 2.26 -56.26 -3.43
N GLU A 80 3.57 -56.43 -3.62
CA GLU A 80 4.14 -57.50 -4.46
C GLU A 80 3.70 -58.92 -4.04
N GLU A 81 3.43 -59.13 -2.75
CA GLU A 81 3.00 -60.41 -2.19
C GLU A 81 1.49 -60.70 -2.34
N ALA A 82 0.70 -59.74 -2.83
CA ALA A 82 -0.75 -59.88 -3.04
C ALA A 82 -1.09 -60.18 -4.51
N ASP A 83 -2.35 -60.56 -4.75
CA ASP A 83 -2.86 -60.76 -6.11
C ASP A 83 -2.76 -59.46 -6.92
N GLN A 84 -2.07 -59.54 -8.06
CA GLN A 84 -1.82 -58.38 -8.91
C GLN A 84 -2.85 -58.30 -10.06
N PRO A 85 -3.43 -57.12 -10.33
CA PRO A 85 -4.26 -56.92 -11.51
C PRO A 85 -3.41 -57.01 -12.78
N SER A 86 -3.98 -57.55 -13.86
CA SER A 86 -3.35 -57.43 -15.18
C SER A 86 -3.29 -55.96 -15.62
N GLN A 87 -2.38 -55.64 -16.55
CA GLN A 87 -2.25 -54.29 -17.07
C GLN A 87 -3.59 -53.76 -17.62
N ALA A 88 -4.33 -54.58 -18.36
CA ALA A 88 -5.61 -54.20 -18.93
C ALA A 88 -6.69 -53.94 -17.87
N GLU A 89 -6.71 -54.71 -16.77
CA GLU A 89 -7.63 -54.49 -15.66
C GLU A 89 -7.31 -53.20 -14.91
N ARG A 90 -6.02 -52.91 -14.74
CA ARG A 90 -5.54 -51.69 -14.10
C ARG A 90 -5.86 -50.46 -14.93
N ASP A 91 -5.49 -50.46 -16.21
CA ASP A 91 -5.75 -49.33 -17.12
C ASP A 91 -7.25 -49.03 -17.18
N SER A 92 -8.08 -50.08 -17.29
CA SER A 92 -9.53 -49.89 -17.35
C SER A 92 -10.14 -49.39 -16.03
N PHE A 93 -9.57 -49.77 -14.89
CA PHE A 93 -9.95 -49.22 -13.59
C PHE A 93 -9.54 -47.75 -13.46
N LEU A 94 -8.29 -47.42 -13.79
CA LEU A 94 -7.76 -46.06 -13.73
C LEU A 94 -8.58 -45.14 -14.63
N ASP A 95 -8.80 -45.50 -15.90
CA ASP A 95 -9.60 -44.71 -16.85
C ASP A 95 -11.02 -44.39 -16.33
N SER A 96 -11.68 -45.38 -15.69
CA SER A 96 -13.02 -45.21 -15.13
C SER A 96 -13.02 -44.32 -13.89
N LEU A 97 -12.02 -44.49 -13.03
CA LEU A 97 -11.86 -43.68 -11.82
C LEU A 97 -11.50 -42.24 -12.19
N ASP A 98 -10.59 -42.03 -13.14
CA ASP A 98 -10.13 -40.72 -13.62
C ASP A 98 -11.30 -39.88 -14.13
N GLN A 99 -12.15 -40.45 -15.00
CA GLN A 99 -13.34 -39.76 -15.50
C GLN A 99 -14.29 -39.35 -14.37
N THR A 100 -14.42 -40.20 -13.36
CA THR A 100 -15.29 -39.95 -12.20
C THR A 100 -14.72 -38.84 -11.30
N LEU A 101 -13.41 -38.88 -11.04
CA LEU A 101 -12.70 -37.88 -10.25
C LEU A 101 -12.71 -36.52 -10.93
N VAL A 102 -12.40 -36.44 -12.23
CA VAL A 102 -12.43 -35.20 -13.01
C VAL A 102 -13.82 -34.57 -13.01
N ALA A 103 -14.87 -35.38 -13.18
CA ALA A 103 -16.26 -34.88 -13.13
C ALA A 103 -16.63 -34.33 -11.74
N ALA A 104 -16.21 -35.01 -10.67
CA ALA A 104 -16.43 -34.56 -9.29
C ALA A 104 -15.69 -33.26 -8.98
N GLU A 105 -14.42 -33.15 -9.40
CA GLU A 105 -13.62 -31.93 -9.27
C GLU A 105 -14.24 -30.74 -10.01
N GLN A 106 -14.70 -30.94 -11.25
CA GLN A 106 -15.38 -29.89 -12.01
C GLN A 106 -16.65 -29.40 -11.31
N GLN A 107 -17.41 -30.31 -10.69
CA GLN A 107 -18.62 -29.95 -9.95
C GLN A 107 -18.30 -29.21 -8.65
N LEU A 108 -17.24 -29.59 -7.94
CA LEU A 108 -16.77 -28.86 -6.76
C LEU A 108 -16.24 -27.48 -7.13
N ALA A 109 -15.49 -27.36 -8.23
CA ALA A 109 -14.96 -26.08 -8.69
C ALA A 109 -16.06 -25.05 -9.06
N GLN A 110 -17.27 -25.51 -9.38
CA GLN A 110 -18.44 -24.63 -9.62
C GLN A 110 -19.11 -24.15 -8.33
N THR A 111 -18.93 -24.87 -7.22
CA THR A 111 -19.67 -24.64 -5.97
C THR A 111 -18.78 -24.11 -4.84
N GLN A 112 -17.47 -24.32 -4.93
CA GLN A 112 -16.51 -23.85 -3.94
C GLN A 112 -15.86 -22.53 -4.35
N PRO A 113 -15.71 -21.59 -3.41
CA PRO A 113 -14.95 -20.37 -3.66
C PRO A 113 -13.49 -20.75 -3.92
N ARG A 114 -12.99 -20.38 -5.10
CA ARG A 114 -11.56 -20.51 -5.42
C ARG A 114 -10.77 -19.60 -4.48
N LEU A 115 -9.72 -20.15 -3.87
CA LEU A 115 -8.75 -19.35 -3.13
C LEU A 115 -8.09 -18.35 -4.09
N ARG A 116 -7.96 -17.12 -3.63
CA ARG A 116 -7.25 -16.05 -4.34
C ARG A 116 -6.30 -15.37 -3.38
N ARG A 117 -5.21 -14.82 -3.90
CA ARG A 117 -4.41 -13.87 -3.12
C ARG A 117 -5.18 -12.57 -2.89
N LEU A 118 -4.75 -11.79 -1.91
CA LEU A 118 -5.18 -10.40 -1.75
C LEU A 118 -4.71 -9.57 -2.95
N THR A 119 -5.53 -8.62 -3.40
CA THR A 119 -5.06 -7.60 -4.35
C THR A 119 -3.99 -6.72 -3.68
N ARG A 120 -3.20 -5.98 -4.45
CA ARG A 120 -2.15 -5.11 -3.87
C ARG A 120 -2.72 -4.11 -2.86
N THR A 121 -3.93 -3.61 -3.13
CA THR A 121 -4.65 -2.67 -2.24
C THR A 121 -5.20 -3.37 -1.00
N GLU A 122 -5.73 -4.58 -1.15
CA GLU A 122 -6.20 -5.39 -0.01
C GLU A 122 -5.03 -5.78 0.91
N TYR A 123 -3.88 -6.15 0.33
CA TYR A 123 -2.67 -6.45 1.09
C TYR A 123 -2.16 -5.22 1.84
N GLU A 124 -2.04 -4.07 1.17
CA GLU A 124 -1.63 -2.82 1.81
C GLU A 124 -2.54 -2.44 2.98
N ASN A 125 -3.86 -2.49 2.80
CA ASN A 125 -4.81 -2.20 3.88
C ASN A 125 -4.74 -3.23 5.01
N THR A 126 -4.55 -4.51 4.69
CA THR A 126 -4.37 -5.56 5.72
C THR A 126 -3.14 -5.28 6.57
N ILE A 127 -2.03 -4.86 5.96
CA ILE A 127 -0.81 -4.51 6.68
C ILE A 127 -0.98 -3.23 7.51
N ARG A 128 -1.66 -2.20 6.97
CA ARG A 128 -2.01 -0.98 7.70
C ARG A 128 -2.76 -1.29 8.98
N ASP A 129 -3.77 -2.14 8.88
CA ASP A 129 -4.62 -2.54 10.00
C ASP A 129 -3.87 -3.43 10.99
N LEU A 130 -3.08 -4.37 10.49
CA LEU A 130 -2.33 -5.32 11.31
C LEU A 130 -1.29 -4.60 12.19
N PHE A 131 -0.53 -3.67 11.61
CA PHE A 131 0.60 -3.00 12.28
C PHE A 131 0.27 -1.61 12.85
N ASP A 132 -0.97 -1.12 12.77
CA ASP A 132 -1.32 0.29 13.09
C ASP A 132 -0.45 1.32 12.33
N MET A 133 -0.24 1.07 11.03
CA MET A 133 0.56 1.94 10.17
C MET A 133 -0.29 2.51 9.03
N PRO A 134 -1.30 3.37 9.32
CA PRO A 134 -2.38 3.70 8.40
C PRO A 134 -1.96 4.35 7.08
N GLY A 135 -0.75 4.91 6.99
CA GLY A 135 -0.24 5.53 5.78
C GLY A 135 0.94 4.81 5.13
N ILE A 136 1.32 3.60 5.55
CA ILE A 136 2.38 2.83 4.87
C ILE A 136 1.98 2.61 3.40
N ALA A 137 2.94 2.80 2.49
CA ALA A 137 2.74 2.72 1.05
C ALA A 137 3.45 1.49 0.47
N LEU A 138 2.68 0.50 0.03
CA LEU A 138 3.17 -0.82 -0.42
C LEU A 138 2.65 -1.21 -1.81
N SER A 139 1.45 -0.76 -2.17
CA SER A 139 0.76 -1.12 -3.41
C SER A 139 1.58 -0.85 -4.67
N GLY A 140 2.38 0.22 -4.68
CA GLY A 140 3.30 0.56 -5.77
C GLY A 140 4.52 -0.36 -5.89
N ASN A 141 4.87 -1.09 -4.82
CA ASN A 141 6.00 -2.03 -4.79
C ASN A 141 5.58 -3.45 -5.20
N LEU A 142 4.28 -3.72 -5.23
CA LEU A 142 3.71 -5.01 -5.59
C LEU A 142 3.37 -5.07 -7.09
N PRO A 143 3.46 -6.26 -7.71
CA PRO A 143 3.04 -6.43 -9.10
C PRO A 143 1.58 -6.04 -9.31
N ALA A 144 1.25 -5.59 -10.52
CA ALA A 144 -0.12 -5.25 -10.84
C ALA A 144 -1.03 -6.48 -10.77
N ASP A 145 -2.24 -6.28 -10.24
CA ASP A 145 -3.26 -7.32 -10.21
C ASP A 145 -3.80 -7.59 -11.62
N GLY A 146 -4.10 -8.87 -11.88
CA GLY A 146 -4.79 -9.26 -13.11
C GLY A 146 -6.25 -8.84 -13.05
N GLU A 147 -6.82 -8.58 -14.23
CA GLU A 147 -8.24 -8.28 -14.38
C GLU A 147 -8.91 -9.36 -15.23
N ALA A 148 -10.08 -9.83 -14.80
CA ALA A 148 -10.98 -10.61 -15.64
C ALA A 148 -12.41 -10.07 -15.52
N HIS A 149 -13.12 -10.05 -16.66
CA HIS A 149 -14.46 -9.46 -16.75
C HIS A 149 -14.55 -7.98 -16.30
N GLY A 150 -13.44 -7.25 -16.31
CA GLY A 150 -13.35 -5.87 -15.82
C GLY A 150 -13.27 -5.74 -14.29
N PHE A 151 -12.99 -6.83 -13.58
CA PHE A 151 -12.84 -6.86 -12.14
C PHE A 151 -11.45 -7.40 -11.77
N ASP A 152 -10.88 -6.84 -10.70
CA ASP A 152 -9.56 -7.15 -10.14
C ASP A 152 -9.62 -8.05 -8.90
N LYS A 153 -10.84 -8.46 -8.48
CA LYS A 153 -11.09 -9.30 -7.29
C LYS A 153 -11.54 -10.72 -7.62
N VAL A 154 -11.40 -11.12 -8.87
CA VAL A 154 -11.82 -12.42 -9.38
C VAL A 154 -10.69 -13.44 -9.24
N PRO A 155 -10.94 -14.62 -8.65
CA PRO A 155 -9.89 -15.61 -8.42
C PRO A 155 -9.13 -16.04 -9.66
N GLU A 156 -9.78 -16.07 -10.83
CA GLU A 156 -9.18 -16.45 -12.10
C GLU A 156 -8.04 -15.53 -12.55
N ALA A 157 -8.01 -14.29 -12.05
CA ALA A 157 -7.00 -13.29 -12.41
C ALA A 157 -6.02 -12.99 -11.25
N LEU A 158 -6.11 -13.75 -10.16
CA LEU A 158 -5.35 -13.54 -8.93
C LEU A 158 -4.58 -14.79 -8.51
N ASP A 159 -3.79 -15.30 -9.45
CA ASP A 159 -2.80 -16.34 -9.22
C ASP A 159 -1.55 -15.80 -8.51
N ILE A 160 -0.79 -16.71 -7.89
CA ILE A 160 0.47 -16.39 -7.23
C ILE A 160 1.63 -16.90 -8.09
N SER A 161 2.50 -15.97 -8.49
CA SER A 161 3.74 -16.28 -9.20
C SER A 161 4.94 -16.18 -8.26
N HIS A 162 6.10 -16.70 -8.68
CA HIS A 162 7.35 -16.52 -7.95
C HIS A 162 7.72 -15.03 -7.77
N VAL A 163 7.36 -14.17 -8.72
CA VAL A 163 7.56 -12.71 -8.62
C VAL A 163 6.69 -12.12 -7.51
N ASN A 164 5.43 -12.56 -7.39
CA ASN A 164 4.55 -12.12 -6.32
C ASN A 164 5.11 -12.49 -4.95
N ILE A 165 5.60 -13.73 -4.77
CA ILE A 165 6.21 -14.17 -3.51
C ILE A 165 7.44 -13.32 -3.16
N ALA A 166 8.34 -13.09 -4.12
CA ALA A 166 9.52 -12.26 -3.90
C ALA A 166 9.13 -10.83 -3.48
N LYS A 167 8.13 -10.23 -4.14
CA LYS A 167 7.65 -8.89 -3.80
C LYS A 167 6.89 -8.81 -2.48
N TYR A 168 6.19 -9.86 -2.06
CA TYR A 168 5.60 -9.91 -0.73
C TYR A 168 6.66 -9.99 0.37
N LEU A 169 7.76 -10.71 0.15
CA LEU A 169 8.89 -10.74 1.09
C LEU A 169 9.56 -9.37 1.19
N GLU A 170 9.86 -8.73 0.05
CA GLU A 170 10.41 -7.36 0.05
C GLU A 170 9.47 -6.35 0.75
N ALA A 171 8.15 -6.47 0.52
CA ALA A 171 7.17 -5.63 1.18
C ALA A 171 7.09 -5.90 2.69
N ALA A 172 7.20 -7.16 3.12
CA ALA A 172 7.24 -7.53 4.52
C ALA A 172 8.50 -6.97 5.20
N ASP A 173 9.67 -7.11 4.59
CA ASP A 173 10.92 -6.53 5.10
C ASP A 173 10.80 -5.01 5.27
N HIS A 174 10.24 -4.32 4.27
CA HIS A 174 10.00 -2.88 4.34
C HIS A 174 9.07 -2.46 5.48
N VAL A 175 8.05 -3.26 5.79
CA VAL A 175 7.16 -3.01 6.92
C VAL A 175 7.89 -3.24 8.24
N LEU A 176 8.66 -4.32 8.33
CA LEU A 176 9.41 -4.68 9.53
C LEU A 176 10.49 -3.65 9.88
N ASP A 177 11.13 -3.01 8.89
CA ASP A 177 12.08 -1.91 9.07
C ASP A 177 11.51 -0.76 9.93
N TYR A 178 10.19 -0.55 9.89
CA TYR A 178 9.51 0.52 10.63
C TYR A 178 8.59 0.03 11.74
N ALA A 179 8.10 -1.21 11.66
CA ALA A 179 7.27 -1.82 12.68
C ALA A 179 8.05 -2.11 13.97
N ILE A 180 9.34 -2.45 13.84
CA ILE A 180 10.20 -2.85 14.95
C ILE A 180 10.85 -1.60 15.57
N ALA A 181 10.63 -1.39 16.87
CA ALA A 181 11.40 -0.42 17.64
C ALA A 181 12.88 -0.80 17.71
N THR A 182 13.76 0.13 17.31
CA THR A 182 15.22 -0.02 17.31
C THR A 182 15.89 0.83 18.39
N ARG A 183 15.12 1.31 19.36
CA ARG A 183 15.56 2.21 20.43
C ARG A 183 14.68 2.08 21.68
N PRO A 184 15.24 2.32 22.88
CA PRO A 184 14.53 2.11 24.14
C PRO A 184 13.48 3.19 24.41
N GLU A 185 13.69 4.40 23.89
CA GLU A 185 12.80 5.55 24.05
C GLU A 185 12.27 6.00 22.68
N PRO A 186 11.06 6.59 22.61
CA PRO A 186 10.53 7.12 21.36
C PRO A 186 11.44 8.22 20.80
N PRO A 187 11.50 8.39 19.47
CA PRO A 187 12.19 9.52 18.88
C PRO A 187 11.73 10.87 19.44
N ALA A 188 12.64 11.83 19.51
CA ALA A 188 12.34 13.13 20.08
C ALA A 188 11.30 13.88 19.24
N ILE A 189 10.26 14.41 19.90
CA ILE A 189 9.27 15.25 19.22
C ILE A 189 9.94 16.55 18.78
N SER A 190 9.90 16.81 17.48
CA SER A 190 10.37 18.06 16.89
C SER A 190 9.17 18.94 16.54
N THR A 191 9.22 20.22 16.92
CA THR A 191 8.22 21.22 16.50
C THR A 191 8.91 22.30 15.68
N ARG A 192 8.40 22.58 14.48
CA ARG A 192 8.96 23.61 13.60
C ARG A 192 7.87 24.37 12.88
N ARG A 193 8.07 25.69 12.77
CA ARG A 193 7.35 26.56 11.83
C ARG A 193 8.16 26.71 10.56
N ILE A 194 7.53 26.50 9.41
CA ILE A 194 8.19 26.45 8.10
C ILE A 194 7.47 27.40 7.15
N SER A 195 8.25 28.18 6.40
CA SER A 195 7.75 28.98 5.29
C SER A 195 7.73 28.16 4.00
N LEU A 196 6.73 28.38 3.17
CA LEU A 196 6.68 27.74 1.85
C LEU A 196 7.81 28.23 0.94
N VAL A 197 8.24 29.49 1.10
CA VAL A 197 9.41 30.06 0.42
C VAL A 197 10.59 30.04 1.37
N ASN A 198 11.66 29.38 0.95
CA ASN A 198 12.87 29.16 1.73
C ASN A 198 14.11 29.09 0.81
N ARG A 199 15.29 29.08 1.43
CA ARG A 199 16.57 29.02 0.73
C ARG A 199 16.74 27.68 0.02
N GLY A 200 17.16 27.71 -1.24
CA GLY A 200 17.32 26.50 -2.06
C GLY A 200 16.02 25.77 -2.45
N GLY A 201 14.84 26.28 -2.07
CA GLY A 201 13.55 25.69 -2.39
C GLY A 201 13.03 26.06 -3.78
N PHE A 202 12.29 25.14 -4.41
CA PHE A 202 11.65 25.36 -5.71
C PHE A 202 10.70 26.57 -5.72
N VAL A 203 10.08 26.89 -4.59
CA VAL A 203 9.10 27.99 -4.48
C VAL A 203 9.75 29.36 -4.62
N ALA A 204 11.02 29.51 -4.26
CA ALA A 204 11.76 30.74 -4.54
C ALA A 204 11.74 31.06 -6.05
N HIS A 205 11.89 30.04 -6.91
CA HIS A 205 11.77 30.20 -8.36
C HIS A 205 10.35 30.55 -8.81
N ILE A 206 9.32 30.01 -8.17
CA ILE A 206 7.91 30.32 -8.49
C ILE A 206 7.64 31.82 -8.26
N VAL A 207 8.02 32.34 -7.09
CA VAL A 207 7.78 33.75 -6.73
C VAL A 207 8.67 34.68 -7.57
N MET A 208 9.94 34.34 -7.79
CA MET A 208 10.85 35.14 -8.62
C MET A 208 10.39 35.29 -10.07
N ASN A 209 9.68 34.29 -10.62
CA ASN A 209 9.16 34.32 -11.98
C ASN A 209 7.73 34.87 -12.10
N GLY A 210 7.12 35.29 -10.97
CA GLY A 210 5.82 35.98 -10.93
C GLY A 210 4.60 35.08 -10.98
N ASP A 211 4.77 33.80 -10.68
CA ASP A 211 3.67 32.85 -10.44
C ASP A 211 3.20 32.85 -8.97
N GLY A 212 3.88 33.63 -8.13
CA GLY A 212 3.49 33.95 -6.78
C GLY A 212 4.06 35.29 -6.30
N VAL A 213 3.73 35.67 -5.07
CA VAL A 213 4.15 36.90 -4.40
C VAL A 213 4.45 36.63 -2.93
N LEU A 214 5.38 37.40 -2.35
CA LEU A 214 5.53 37.50 -0.90
C LEU A 214 4.63 38.61 -0.38
N LEU A 215 3.95 38.33 0.73
CA LEU A 215 3.02 39.24 1.37
C LEU A 215 3.42 39.47 2.81
N LYS A 216 3.54 40.74 3.19
CA LYS A 216 3.79 41.18 4.57
C LYS A 216 2.58 41.98 5.04
N ASN A 217 1.93 41.51 6.11
CA ASN A 217 0.67 42.07 6.60
C ASN A 217 -0.42 42.15 5.51
N GLY A 218 -0.48 41.15 4.63
CA GLY A 218 -1.47 41.05 3.55
C GLY A 218 -1.24 42.01 2.37
N GLN A 219 -0.11 42.69 2.30
CA GLN A 219 0.29 43.55 1.19
C GLN A 219 1.61 43.05 0.57
N PRO A 220 1.92 43.39 -0.70
CA PRO A 220 3.18 43.01 -1.33
C PRO A 220 4.38 43.38 -0.46
N ASP A 221 5.29 42.44 -0.27
CA ASP A 221 6.47 42.65 0.56
C ASP A 221 7.35 43.76 -0.04
N PRO A 222 7.63 44.86 0.69
CA PRO A 222 8.52 45.91 0.20
C PRO A 222 9.96 45.43 0.01
N ASP A 223 10.40 44.41 0.77
CA ASP A 223 11.75 43.84 0.69
C ASP A 223 11.88 42.83 -0.46
N PHE A 224 10.74 42.39 -1.02
CA PHE A 224 10.65 41.48 -2.15
C PHE A 224 9.42 41.84 -3.03
N PRO A 225 9.51 42.90 -3.85
CA PRO A 225 8.37 43.34 -4.65
C PRO A 225 7.95 42.29 -5.69
N PRO A 226 6.71 42.29 -6.18
CA PRO A 226 6.26 41.33 -7.19
C PRO A 226 7.11 41.41 -8.47
N ALA A 227 7.31 40.26 -9.12
CA ALA A 227 8.05 40.20 -10.39
C ALA A 227 7.33 41.00 -11.49
N GLY A 228 8.04 41.92 -12.15
CA GLY A 228 7.53 42.84 -13.17
C GLY A 228 8.21 42.66 -14.53
N GLU A 229 8.54 43.76 -15.22
CA GLU A 229 9.27 43.71 -16.51
C GLU A 229 10.69 43.13 -16.36
N GLN A 230 11.37 43.45 -15.27
CA GLN A 230 12.67 42.88 -14.94
C GLN A 230 12.50 41.64 -14.06
N ASN A 231 13.38 40.65 -14.26
CA ASN A 231 13.52 39.53 -13.33
C ASN A 231 13.97 40.07 -11.97
N HIS A 232 13.63 39.33 -10.91
CA HIS A 232 14.32 39.46 -9.63
C HIS A 232 15.83 39.26 -9.80
N LEU A 233 16.61 39.81 -8.86
CA LEU A 233 18.04 39.55 -8.79
C LEU A 233 18.30 38.04 -8.64
N ASP A 234 19.54 37.60 -8.87
CA ASP A 234 19.86 36.19 -8.73
C ASP A 234 19.45 35.66 -7.34
N GLN A 235 18.96 34.42 -7.28
CA GLN A 235 18.49 33.80 -6.04
C GLN A 235 19.50 33.95 -4.90
N GLY A 236 20.80 33.82 -5.20
CA GLY A 236 21.86 33.97 -4.22
C GLY A 236 21.92 35.34 -3.55
N ALA A 237 21.52 36.43 -4.22
CA ALA A 237 21.43 37.75 -3.60
C ALA A 237 20.30 37.81 -2.55
N HIS A 238 19.10 37.34 -2.91
CA HIS A 238 17.95 37.31 -1.99
C HIS A 238 18.18 36.38 -0.80
N GLU A 239 18.87 35.26 -1.00
CA GLU A 239 19.29 34.37 0.09
C GLU A 239 20.32 35.02 1.03
N ARG A 240 21.25 35.85 0.51
CA ARG A 240 22.20 36.59 1.35
C ARG A 240 21.53 37.72 2.13
N TRP A 241 20.48 38.33 1.56
CA TRP A 241 19.72 39.40 2.21
C TRP A 241 18.65 38.91 3.17
N GLY A 242 18.35 37.61 3.17
CA GLY A 242 17.32 37.03 4.04
C GLY A 242 15.90 37.38 3.59
N SER A 243 15.69 37.72 2.31
CA SER A 243 14.36 38.07 1.78
C SER A 243 13.33 36.94 1.93
N PHE A 244 13.77 35.69 2.08
CA PHE A 244 12.91 34.51 2.24
C PHE A 244 12.68 34.12 3.71
N ASP A 245 13.48 34.68 4.63
CA ASP A 245 13.45 34.35 6.07
C ASP A 245 12.89 35.54 6.88
N ASN A 246 11.90 36.25 6.33
CA ASN A 246 11.42 37.53 6.88
C ASN A 246 9.99 37.48 7.44
N GLY A 247 9.41 36.28 7.53
CA GLY A 247 8.05 36.04 8.04
C GLY A 247 6.93 36.44 7.08
N ALA A 248 7.23 36.68 5.80
CA ALA A 248 6.22 36.92 4.79
C ALA A 248 5.42 35.65 4.46
N SER A 249 4.14 35.85 4.22
CA SER A 249 3.25 34.82 3.68
C SER A 249 3.49 34.65 2.19
N VAL A 250 3.16 33.47 1.65
CA VAL A 250 3.37 33.15 0.22
C VAL A 250 2.02 33.06 -0.47
N GLY A 251 1.76 33.98 -1.40
CA GLY A 251 0.58 33.95 -2.27
C GLY A 251 0.90 33.32 -3.62
N LEU A 252 0.14 32.30 -4.03
CA LEU A 252 0.28 31.65 -5.34
C LEU A 252 -0.94 31.90 -6.22
N PHE A 253 -0.71 31.95 -7.54
CA PHE A 253 -1.75 32.23 -8.54
C PHE A 253 -2.13 31.02 -9.42
N ARG A 254 -1.35 29.93 -9.37
CA ARG A 254 -1.41 28.84 -10.36
C ARG A 254 -2.14 27.61 -9.86
N HIS A 255 -3.06 27.11 -10.69
CA HIS A 255 -3.75 25.85 -10.46
C HIS A 255 -2.81 24.64 -10.31
N GLU A 256 -3.30 23.61 -9.62
CA GLU A 256 -2.55 22.40 -9.28
C GLU A 256 -2.20 21.49 -10.47
N ASP A 257 -2.95 21.55 -11.57
CA ASP A 257 -2.74 20.69 -12.75
C ASP A 257 -1.60 21.16 -13.70
N GLU A 258 -0.94 22.30 -13.42
CA GLU A 258 0.08 22.85 -14.33
C GLU A 258 1.52 22.37 -14.05
N SER A 259 1.70 21.14 -13.56
CA SER A 259 3.00 20.55 -13.21
C SER A 259 3.82 21.37 -12.19
N VAL A 260 3.15 22.17 -11.36
CA VAL A 260 3.77 22.95 -10.27
C VAL A 260 3.34 22.36 -8.95
N SER A 261 4.31 21.82 -8.21
CA SER A 261 4.11 21.22 -6.88
C SER A 261 4.98 21.98 -5.86
N PRO A 262 4.50 23.10 -5.29
CA PRO A 262 5.18 23.78 -4.20
C PRO A 262 5.21 22.87 -2.96
N TYR A 263 6.33 22.83 -2.25
CA TYR A 263 6.44 22.00 -1.05
C TYR A 263 7.39 22.59 0.01
N PHE A 264 7.16 22.21 1.26
CA PHE A 264 7.90 22.64 2.43
C PHE A 264 9.20 21.83 2.58
N ILE A 265 10.22 22.18 1.78
CA ILE A 265 11.47 21.40 1.68
C ILE A 265 12.29 21.31 2.98
N GLU A 266 12.08 22.23 3.92
CA GLU A 266 12.82 22.26 5.19
C GLU A 266 12.45 21.12 6.14
N HIS A 267 11.34 20.42 5.89
CA HIS A 267 10.97 19.20 6.59
C HIS A 267 10.98 18.02 5.63
N VAL A 268 11.76 17.00 5.98
CA VAL A 268 11.76 15.70 5.31
C VAL A 268 11.57 14.65 6.39
N THR A 269 10.47 13.91 6.32
CA THR A 269 10.09 12.95 7.36
C THR A 269 11.19 11.90 7.57
N ILE A 270 11.68 11.77 8.80
CA ILE A 270 12.73 10.81 9.15
C ILE A 270 12.13 9.52 9.68
N TYR A 271 11.18 9.64 10.61
CA TYR A 271 10.55 8.51 11.28
C TYR A 271 9.12 8.37 10.78
N PRO A 272 8.73 7.23 10.19
CA PRO A 272 7.33 6.98 9.85
C PRO A 272 6.47 6.97 11.11
N ALA A 273 5.52 7.90 11.18
CA ALA A 273 4.64 8.08 12.34
C ALA A 273 3.48 9.03 12.01
N ARG A 274 2.66 9.31 13.02
CA ARG A 274 1.70 10.41 12.99
C ARG A 274 2.42 11.74 13.24
N TYR A 275 2.01 12.78 12.51
CA TYR A 275 2.51 14.15 12.63
C TYR A 275 1.32 15.09 12.73
N ARG A 276 1.36 16.02 13.68
CA ARG A 276 0.39 17.11 13.77
C ARG A 276 0.86 18.23 12.87
N VAL A 277 0.01 18.60 11.92
CA VAL A 277 0.24 19.67 10.96
C VAL A 277 -0.77 20.77 11.22
N ARG A 278 -0.26 21.99 11.46
CA ARG A 278 -1.07 23.21 11.52
C ARG A 278 -0.64 24.15 10.41
N THR A 279 -1.57 24.87 9.82
CA THR A 279 -1.27 25.83 8.76
C THR A 279 -2.35 26.89 8.69
N SER A 280 -2.07 28.00 8.03
CA SER A 280 -3.01 29.10 7.86
C SER A 280 -3.16 29.45 6.38
N PHE A 281 -4.41 29.46 5.91
CA PHE A 281 -4.77 29.78 4.53
C PHE A 281 -5.79 30.90 4.44
N TRP A 282 -5.67 31.71 3.38
CA TRP A 282 -6.66 32.72 3.00
C TRP A 282 -6.55 33.05 1.51
N SER A 283 -7.58 33.67 0.94
CA SER A 283 -7.63 34.04 -0.46
C SER A 283 -7.68 35.55 -0.66
N PHE A 284 -7.20 36.00 -1.82
CA PHE A 284 -7.21 37.42 -2.20
C PHE A 284 -7.47 37.58 -3.70
N GLY A 285 -7.90 38.77 -4.08
CA GLY A 285 -7.90 39.21 -5.46
C GLY A 285 -6.57 39.91 -5.76
N TRP A 286 -6.08 39.76 -6.97
CA TRP A 286 -4.88 40.42 -7.45
C TRP A 286 -5.22 41.23 -8.70
N ASP A 287 -4.75 42.46 -8.76
CA ASP A 287 -4.82 43.29 -9.96
C ASP A 287 -3.52 44.06 -10.16
N GLN A 288 -2.66 43.53 -11.04
CA GLN A 288 -1.46 44.20 -11.55
C GLN A 288 -0.55 44.82 -10.49
N GLY A 289 -0.29 44.10 -9.39
CA GLY A 289 0.53 44.59 -8.28
C GLY A 289 -0.25 44.99 -7.03
N THR A 290 -1.58 45.06 -7.12
CA THR A 290 -2.44 45.47 -6.01
C THR A 290 -3.21 44.29 -5.45
N VAL A 291 -3.19 44.15 -4.12
CA VAL A 291 -4.04 43.20 -3.40
C VAL A 291 -5.44 43.77 -3.25
N LEU A 292 -6.43 43.03 -3.73
CA LEU A 292 -7.86 43.33 -3.67
C LEU A 292 -8.59 42.29 -2.83
N PRO A 293 -9.81 42.58 -2.36
CA PRO A 293 -10.69 41.55 -1.82
C PRO A 293 -10.93 40.43 -2.84
N GLY A 294 -10.80 39.18 -2.41
CA GLY A 294 -11.11 38.00 -3.22
C GLY A 294 -12.60 37.88 -3.55
N ARG A 295 -12.90 37.11 -4.61
CA ARG A 295 -14.27 36.86 -5.10
C ARG A 295 -15.10 35.93 -4.20
N GLY A 296 -14.46 35.16 -3.33
CA GLY A 296 -15.07 34.15 -2.50
C GLY A 296 -14.03 33.25 -1.83
N THR A 297 -14.49 32.34 -0.98
CA THR A 297 -13.64 31.30 -0.38
C THR A 297 -13.08 30.41 -1.47
N GLU A 298 -11.77 30.24 -1.48
CA GLU A 298 -11.05 29.34 -2.38
C GLU A 298 -10.64 28.06 -1.61
N ALA A 299 -10.12 27.05 -2.30
CA ALA A 299 -9.69 25.78 -1.72
C ALA A 299 -8.19 25.55 -1.92
N ALA A 300 -7.48 25.37 -0.81
CA ALA A 300 -6.10 24.91 -0.78
C ALA A 300 -6.05 23.37 -0.69
N ARG A 301 -5.03 22.74 -1.27
CA ARG A 301 -4.76 21.32 -1.11
C ARG A 301 -3.43 21.13 -0.41
N LEU A 302 -3.41 20.31 0.62
CA LEU A 302 -2.17 19.71 1.13
C LEU A 302 -2.03 18.31 0.55
N SER A 303 -0.82 17.97 0.15
CA SER A 303 -0.48 16.67 -0.41
C SER A 303 0.85 16.21 0.11
N VAL A 304 1.15 14.92 -0.05
CA VAL A 304 2.47 14.38 0.20
C VAL A 304 3.27 14.36 -1.08
N VAL A 305 4.54 14.70 -0.98
CA VAL A 305 5.55 14.56 -2.01
C VAL A 305 6.62 13.63 -1.46
N GLN A 306 6.93 12.56 -2.18
CA GLN A 306 7.98 11.62 -1.79
C GLN A 306 9.29 11.97 -2.49
N LEU A 307 10.38 12.11 -1.74
CA LEU A 307 11.72 12.24 -2.32
C LEU A 307 12.25 10.88 -2.74
N THR A 308 12.79 10.80 -3.96
CA THR A 308 13.57 9.63 -4.41
C THR A 308 15.02 9.73 -3.96
N GLY A 309 15.78 8.65 -4.14
CA GLY A 309 17.13 8.46 -3.56
C GLY A 309 18.21 9.49 -3.93
N ASP A 310 17.98 10.40 -4.88
CA ASP A 310 18.88 11.52 -5.19
C ASP A 310 18.50 12.84 -4.49
N GLY A 311 17.39 12.83 -3.72
CA GLY A 311 16.85 14.00 -3.04
C GLY A 311 16.26 15.06 -3.99
N ARG A 312 16.08 14.74 -5.28
CA ARG A 312 15.62 15.67 -6.32
C ARG A 312 14.36 15.20 -7.05
N GLY A 313 13.97 13.92 -6.93
CA GLY A 313 12.86 13.34 -7.70
C GLY A 313 11.47 13.29 -7.06
N GLY A 314 11.00 14.38 -6.46
CA GLY A 314 9.63 14.49 -5.90
C GLY A 314 8.72 15.45 -6.67
N GLN A 315 8.69 15.42 -8.00
CA GLN A 315 8.00 16.48 -8.76
C GLN A 315 6.47 16.37 -8.76
N HIS A 316 5.90 15.23 -8.35
CA HIS A 316 4.46 15.02 -8.32
C HIS A 316 3.97 14.60 -6.93
N PRO A 317 2.79 15.08 -6.50
CA PRO A 317 2.20 14.62 -5.25
C PRO A 317 1.91 13.12 -5.31
N SER A 318 2.36 12.38 -4.31
CA SER A 318 2.12 10.94 -4.16
C SER A 318 0.67 10.66 -3.76
N TYR A 319 0.14 11.43 -2.80
CA TYR A 319 -1.26 11.35 -2.36
C TYR A 319 -1.73 12.64 -1.69
N VAL A 320 -3.04 12.80 -1.52
CA VAL A 320 -3.67 14.01 -0.96
C VAL A 320 -3.89 13.85 0.54
N LEU A 321 -3.46 14.84 1.33
CA LEU A 321 -3.73 14.91 2.77
C LEU A 321 -5.11 15.53 3.05
N GLY A 322 -5.53 16.49 2.23
CA GLY A 322 -6.86 17.08 2.32
C GLY A 322 -7.02 18.36 1.50
N TYR A 323 -8.27 18.81 1.42
CA TYR A 323 -8.64 20.12 0.89
C TYR A 323 -9.13 21.00 2.03
N PHE A 324 -8.66 22.24 2.05
CA PHE A 324 -8.82 23.18 3.15
C PHE A 324 -9.38 24.50 2.63
N ASN A 325 -10.31 25.09 3.39
CA ASN A 325 -10.92 26.36 3.02
C ASN A 325 -9.93 27.52 3.20
N ALA A 326 -9.87 28.40 2.21
CA ALA A 326 -9.12 29.65 2.24
C ALA A 326 -10.09 30.83 2.09
N PRO A 327 -10.59 31.41 3.20
CA PRO A 327 -11.57 32.49 3.14
C PRO A 327 -10.94 33.82 2.70
N VAL A 328 -11.77 34.74 2.21
CA VAL A 328 -11.32 36.01 1.64
C VAL A 328 -10.70 36.91 2.71
N GLY A 329 -9.44 37.31 2.50
CA GLY A 329 -8.75 38.36 3.25
C GLY A 329 -8.54 38.09 4.75
N LYS A 330 -8.95 36.92 5.25
CA LYS A 330 -8.85 36.54 6.65
C LYS A 330 -8.15 35.19 6.77
N PRO A 331 -6.97 35.13 7.41
CA PRO A 331 -6.32 33.87 7.77
C PRO A 331 -7.27 32.91 8.50
N LEU A 332 -7.36 31.68 8.03
CA LEU A 332 -8.04 30.57 8.70
C LEU A 332 -7.02 29.48 8.99
N GLU A 333 -6.87 29.16 10.28
CA GLU A 333 -6.03 28.07 10.74
C GLU A 333 -6.71 26.71 10.56
N HIS A 334 -5.93 25.74 10.11
CA HIS A 334 -6.32 24.34 9.96
C HIS A 334 -5.36 23.47 10.76
N GLU A 335 -5.89 22.45 11.43
CA GLU A 335 -5.11 21.44 12.13
C GLU A 335 -5.53 20.05 11.66
N VAL A 336 -4.56 19.20 11.36
CA VAL A 336 -4.77 17.80 10.98
C VAL A 336 -3.64 16.94 11.52
N VAL A 337 -3.96 15.73 11.97
CA VAL A 337 -2.95 14.70 12.29
C VAL A 337 -2.91 13.74 11.11
N VAL A 338 -1.73 13.62 10.49
CA VAL A 338 -1.50 12.81 9.28
C VAL A 338 -0.40 11.79 9.53
N TRP A 339 -0.46 10.66 8.83
CA TRP A 339 0.70 9.76 8.75
C TRP A 339 1.65 10.25 7.68
N LEU A 340 2.96 10.28 7.97
CA LEU A 340 4.01 10.55 6.99
C LEU A 340 5.01 9.40 6.98
N ASN A 341 5.38 8.90 5.80
CA ASN A 341 6.43 7.90 5.64
C ASN A 341 7.82 8.53 5.55
N HIS A 342 8.85 7.70 5.65
CA HIS A 342 10.23 8.12 5.50
C HIS A 342 10.44 8.79 4.13
N ASN A 343 11.15 9.93 4.11
CA ASN A 343 11.42 10.78 2.94
C ASN A 343 10.19 11.46 2.32
N GLU A 344 9.06 11.50 3.02
CA GLU A 344 7.91 12.30 2.61
C GLU A 344 7.99 13.73 3.15
N LEU A 345 7.48 14.66 2.36
CA LEU A 345 7.34 16.07 2.70
C LEU A 345 5.98 16.61 2.25
N ILE A 346 5.59 17.74 2.80
CA ILE A 346 4.25 18.29 2.58
C ILE A 346 4.30 19.27 1.40
N GLY A 347 3.43 19.04 0.43
CA GLY A 347 3.12 19.93 -0.69
C GLY A 347 1.92 20.82 -0.39
N PHE A 348 1.90 21.99 -1.03
CA PHE A 348 0.79 22.94 -1.01
C PHE A 348 0.40 23.28 -2.44
N ASN A 349 -0.87 23.14 -2.81
CA ASN A 349 -1.37 23.55 -4.11
C ASN A 349 -2.65 24.39 -3.96
N THR A 350 -2.95 25.20 -4.98
CA THR A 350 -4.15 26.03 -5.00
C THR A 350 -5.23 25.37 -5.88
N ALA A 351 -6.03 24.49 -5.29
CA ALA A 351 -6.91 23.56 -5.99
C ALA A 351 -8.10 24.21 -6.71
N SER A 352 -8.60 25.36 -6.24
CA SER A 352 -9.77 26.00 -6.85
C SER A 352 -9.44 27.09 -7.89
N LEU A 353 -8.16 27.41 -8.08
CA LEU A 353 -7.76 28.48 -9.00
C LEU A 353 -7.86 28.04 -10.46
N ALA A 354 -8.00 28.99 -11.38
CA ALA A 354 -7.92 28.67 -12.80
C ALA A 354 -6.45 28.53 -13.23
N PRO A 355 -6.16 27.72 -14.26
CA PRO A 355 -4.85 27.70 -14.93
C PRO A 355 -4.38 29.12 -15.27
N ALA A 356 -3.15 29.44 -14.91
CA ALA A 356 -2.54 30.74 -15.10
C ALA A 356 -1.01 30.60 -15.24
N ALA A 357 -0.46 30.95 -16.39
CA ALA A 357 0.99 30.89 -16.63
C ALA A 357 1.59 32.30 -16.65
N ASN A 358 1.73 32.94 -15.48
CA ASN A 358 2.19 34.33 -15.40
C ASN A 358 3.65 34.48 -15.81
N TYR A 359 4.49 33.49 -15.58
CA TYR A 359 5.89 33.47 -15.99
C TYR A 359 6.15 33.67 -17.50
N TYR A 360 5.16 33.38 -18.38
CA TYR A 360 5.26 33.68 -19.82
C TYR A 360 4.85 35.11 -20.19
N LYS A 361 4.18 35.84 -19.28
CA LYS A 361 3.69 37.20 -19.54
C LYS A 361 4.83 38.21 -19.44
N LYS A 362 4.77 39.28 -20.23
CA LYS A 362 5.83 40.30 -20.30
C LYS A 362 6.04 40.99 -18.95
N LYS A 363 4.97 41.26 -18.21
CA LYS A 363 5.02 41.86 -16.86
C LYS A 363 4.73 40.85 -15.73
N ARG A 364 4.69 39.54 -16.03
CA ARG A 364 4.54 38.47 -15.03
C ARG A 364 3.37 38.72 -14.06
N ALA A 365 3.62 38.70 -12.74
CA ALA A 365 2.62 39.00 -11.71
C ALA A 365 2.03 40.40 -11.89
N MET A 366 2.82 41.39 -12.34
CA MET A 366 2.34 42.76 -12.59
C MET A 366 1.43 42.90 -13.82
N GLU A 367 1.27 41.85 -14.65
CA GLU A 367 0.27 41.79 -15.72
C GLU A 367 -0.96 40.96 -15.34
N PHE A 368 -0.89 40.24 -14.23
CA PHE A 368 -1.92 39.31 -13.83
C PHE A 368 -3.07 40.04 -13.14
N THR A 369 -4.29 39.58 -13.43
CA THR A 369 -5.50 39.93 -12.71
C THR A 369 -6.25 38.64 -12.45
N GLY A 370 -6.53 38.32 -11.19
CA GLY A 370 -7.18 37.07 -10.82
C GLY A 370 -7.08 36.74 -9.32
N PRO A 371 -7.66 35.62 -8.88
CA PRO A 371 -7.56 35.17 -7.50
C PRO A 371 -6.17 34.59 -7.19
N GLY A 372 -5.79 34.65 -5.91
CA GLY A 372 -4.64 33.94 -5.36
C GLY A 372 -4.99 33.30 -4.01
N ILE A 373 -4.27 32.25 -3.64
CA ILE A 373 -4.36 31.62 -2.32
C ILE A 373 -3.03 31.79 -1.60
N VAL A 374 -3.11 32.17 -0.33
CA VAL A 374 -1.97 32.41 0.53
C VAL A 374 -1.82 31.27 1.52
N VAL A 375 -0.58 30.90 1.78
CA VAL A 375 -0.17 30.17 2.97
C VAL A 375 0.73 31.06 3.81
N ASP A 376 0.38 31.24 5.09
CA ASP A 376 1.20 32.06 5.98
C ASP A 376 2.40 31.27 6.53
N TRP A 377 2.16 30.01 6.92
CA TRP A 377 3.15 29.12 7.53
C TRP A 377 2.62 27.68 7.58
N LEU A 378 3.52 26.73 7.81
CA LEU A 378 3.20 25.35 8.18
C LEU A 378 3.97 24.99 9.47
N ASP A 379 3.24 24.70 10.53
CA ASP A 379 3.78 24.12 11.75
C ASP A 379 3.65 22.61 11.64
N ILE A 380 4.76 21.91 11.88
CA ILE A 380 4.79 20.45 11.95
C ILE A 380 5.36 20.01 13.28
N GLU A 381 4.67 19.06 13.91
CA GLU A 381 5.03 18.48 15.20
C GLU A 381 5.00 16.95 15.10
N GLY A 382 6.13 16.32 15.42
CA GLY A 382 6.26 14.87 15.49
C GLY A 382 7.72 14.40 15.42
N PRO A 383 7.94 13.08 15.36
CA PRO A 383 6.92 12.02 15.26
C PRO A 383 6.08 11.88 16.55
N LEU A 384 4.81 11.52 16.40
CA LEU A 384 3.87 11.30 17.51
C LEU A 384 3.58 9.80 17.64
N TYR A 385 3.78 9.29 18.85
CA TYR A 385 3.46 7.91 19.25
C TYR A 385 2.53 7.94 20.46
N ASP A 386 1.46 7.14 20.43
CA ASP A 386 0.54 7.00 21.56
C ASP A 386 1.16 6.18 22.70
N GLU A 387 2.06 5.25 22.35
CA GLU A 387 2.82 4.41 23.26
C GLU A 387 4.18 4.03 22.67
N TRP A 388 5.11 3.64 23.55
CA TRP A 388 6.42 3.13 23.15
C TRP A 388 6.77 1.85 23.93
N PRO A 389 7.31 0.79 23.29
CA PRO A 389 7.39 0.58 21.83
C PRO A 389 6.02 0.71 21.14
N PRO A 390 5.98 1.02 19.82
CA PRO A 390 4.73 1.22 19.11
C PRO A 390 3.90 -0.07 19.05
N ALA A 391 2.59 0.06 18.79
CA ALA A 391 1.68 -1.07 18.69
C ALA A 391 2.16 -2.14 17.68
N SER A 392 2.78 -1.70 16.57
CA SER A 392 3.43 -2.57 15.58
C SER A 392 4.50 -3.50 16.18
N HIS A 393 5.31 -2.99 17.12
CA HIS A 393 6.37 -3.76 17.77
C HIS A 393 5.77 -4.74 18.79
N LYS A 394 4.80 -4.28 19.59
CA LYS A 394 4.11 -5.14 20.57
C LYS A 394 3.33 -6.26 19.91
N LEU A 395 2.81 -6.05 18.70
CA LEU A 395 2.18 -7.12 17.92
C LEU A 395 3.16 -8.26 17.63
N LEU A 396 4.40 -7.92 17.28
CA LEU A 396 5.43 -8.89 16.91
C LEU A 396 6.05 -9.59 18.13
N PHE A 397 6.28 -8.84 19.21
CA PHE A 397 7.12 -9.30 20.32
C PHE A 397 6.42 -9.27 21.69
N GLY A 398 5.13 -8.92 21.75
CA GLY A 398 4.39 -8.80 22.99
C GLY A 398 5.03 -7.80 23.95
N ASN A 399 5.40 -8.29 25.14
CA ASN A 399 6.02 -7.51 26.20
C ASN A 399 7.51 -7.81 26.38
N MET A 400 8.15 -8.49 25.42
CA MET A 400 9.57 -8.79 25.51
C MET A 400 10.39 -7.50 25.62
N PRO A 401 11.40 -7.43 26.51
CA PRO A 401 12.20 -6.23 26.69
C PRO A 401 13.11 -5.95 25.50
N LEU A 402 13.25 -4.67 25.17
CA LEU A 402 14.28 -4.19 24.26
C LEU A 402 15.58 -3.95 25.05
N VAL A 403 16.67 -4.62 24.67
CA VAL A 403 17.98 -4.51 25.32
C VAL A 403 19.05 -4.07 24.33
N GLU A 404 20.10 -3.42 24.84
CA GLU A 404 21.25 -3.05 24.02
C GLU A 404 22.04 -4.30 23.64
N PHE A 405 22.24 -4.52 22.34
CA PHE A 405 23.07 -5.59 21.81
C PHE A 405 24.54 -5.18 21.86
N LYS A 406 25.34 -5.95 22.59
CA LYS A 406 26.79 -5.79 22.67
C LYS A 406 27.48 -7.00 22.06
N GLN A 407 28.23 -6.77 20.99
CA GLN A 407 28.90 -7.83 20.23
C GLN A 407 29.87 -8.63 21.11
N GLU A 408 30.47 -7.99 22.11
CA GLU A 408 31.41 -8.60 23.05
C GLU A 408 30.75 -9.66 23.94
N GLU A 409 29.45 -9.49 24.23
CA GLU A 409 28.66 -10.41 25.05
C GLU A 409 28.13 -11.60 24.23
N HIS A 410 28.13 -11.50 22.90
CA HIS A 410 27.59 -12.49 21.96
C HIS A 410 28.58 -12.85 20.84
N PRO A 411 29.70 -13.54 21.14
CA PRO A 411 30.69 -13.90 20.13
C PRO A 411 30.10 -14.88 19.10
N GLY A 412 30.24 -14.55 17.81
CA GLY A 412 29.75 -15.36 16.69
C GLY A 412 28.30 -15.12 16.29
N VAL A 413 27.59 -14.24 16.97
CA VAL A 413 26.25 -13.77 16.57
C VAL A 413 26.40 -12.57 15.64
N THR A 414 25.73 -12.63 14.48
CA THR A 414 25.66 -11.48 13.56
C THR A 414 24.80 -10.38 14.20
N PRO A 415 25.30 -9.14 14.28
CA PRO A 415 24.52 -8.05 14.86
C PRO A 415 23.27 -7.78 14.00
N PRO A 416 22.16 -7.34 14.62
CA PRO A 416 21.00 -6.86 13.89
C PRO A 416 21.39 -5.75 12.89
N ASP A 417 20.95 -5.89 11.65
CA ASP A 417 21.05 -4.83 10.65
C ASP A 417 19.69 -4.13 10.55
N HIS A 418 19.68 -2.84 10.86
CA HIS A 418 18.47 -2.02 10.88
C HIS A 418 18.64 -0.86 9.92
N MET A 419 17.56 -0.51 9.21
CA MET A 419 17.54 0.72 8.43
C MET A 419 17.86 1.92 9.34
N ARG A 420 18.96 2.61 9.05
CA ARG A 420 19.35 3.80 9.79
C ARG A 420 18.55 5.00 9.30
N PRO A 421 17.84 5.73 10.19
CA PRO A 421 17.13 6.93 9.81
C PRO A 421 18.14 7.97 9.32
N ARG A 422 18.04 8.36 8.05
CA ARG A 422 18.87 9.41 7.47
C ARG A 422 18.02 10.54 6.95
N GLN A 423 18.55 11.74 7.05
CA GLN A 423 17.95 12.90 6.40
C GLN A 423 18.35 12.92 4.92
N LEU A 424 17.37 13.11 4.02
CA LEU A 424 17.62 13.36 2.61
C LEU A 424 17.40 14.83 2.24
N GLY A 425 18.05 15.25 1.15
CA GLY A 425 17.80 16.54 0.51
C GLY A 425 18.16 17.76 1.37
N ALA A 426 17.37 18.82 1.23
CA ALA A 426 17.55 20.09 1.93
C ALA A 426 16.74 20.19 3.25
N GLY A 427 16.26 19.05 3.76
CA GLY A 427 15.61 19.01 5.06
C GLY A 427 16.50 19.64 6.13
N MET A 428 15.89 20.20 7.17
CA MET A 428 16.62 20.76 8.31
C MET A 428 16.38 20.00 9.62
N ASN A 429 15.43 19.08 9.68
CA ASN A 429 15.21 18.18 10.82
C ASN A 429 16.26 17.06 10.82
N ARG A 430 16.97 16.86 11.93
CA ARG A 430 18.05 15.87 12.03
C ARG A 430 17.56 14.61 12.74
N PRO A 431 18.09 13.42 12.39
CA PRO A 431 17.81 12.22 13.16
C PRO A 431 18.40 12.37 14.56
N ASP A 432 17.79 11.71 15.53
CA ASP A 432 18.34 11.66 16.89
C ASP A 432 19.70 10.94 16.88
N PRO A 433 20.60 11.24 17.83
CA PRO A 433 21.83 10.48 18.01
C PRO A 433 21.55 8.97 18.07
N GLU A 434 22.40 8.16 17.42
CA GLU A 434 22.26 6.71 17.43
C GLU A 434 22.41 6.17 18.88
N PRO A 435 21.39 5.51 19.46
CA PRO A 435 21.43 5.05 20.85
C PRO A 435 22.22 3.73 21.05
N GLY A 436 22.97 3.27 20.05
CA GLY A 436 23.54 1.92 20.01
C GLY A 436 22.67 0.95 19.19
N ILE A 437 23.02 -0.34 19.20
CA ILE A 437 22.22 -1.40 18.57
C ILE A 437 21.28 -1.96 19.62
N TRP A 438 19.99 -2.00 19.36
CA TRP A 438 18.98 -2.51 20.30
C TRP A 438 18.21 -3.65 19.67
N THR A 439 17.94 -4.69 20.45
CA THR A 439 17.22 -5.88 19.99
C THR A 439 16.30 -6.43 21.08
N VAL A 440 15.35 -7.25 20.67
CA VAL A 440 14.42 -7.91 21.59
C VAL A 440 15.14 -9.06 22.29
N HIS A 441 14.92 -9.19 23.59
CA HIS A 441 15.47 -10.30 24.38
C HIS A 441 14.36 -11.19 24.93
N SER A 442 14.54 -12.49 24.77
CA SER A 442 13.71 -13.54 25.39
C SER A 442 14.61 -14.42 26.26
N GLU A 443 14.16 -14.68 27.49
CA GLU A 443 14.80 -15.64 28.39
C GLU A 443 14.43 -17.09 28.04
N ASP A 444 13.30 -17.31 27.34
CA ASP A 444 12.83 -18.63 26.88
C ASP A 444 12.26 -18.58 25.44
N PRO A 445 13.13 -18.53 24.41
CA PRO A 445 12.70 -18.35 23.02
C PRO A 445 11.87 -19.49 22.43
N LEU A 446 11.75 -20.63 23.13
CA LEU A 446 10.92 -21.75 22.67
C LEU A 446 9.49 -21.67 23.23
N ALA A 447 9.28 -20.88 24.28
CA ALA A 447 7.98 -20.66 24.90
C ALA A 447 7.30 -19.36 24.45
N ASP A 448 8.10 -18.34 24.14
CA ASP A 448 7.69 -17.06 23.55
C ASP A 448 7.45 -17.18 22.03
#